data_AF-A0A6P0PEK0-F1
#
_entry.id   AF-A0A6P0PEK0-F1
#
_cell.length_a   1.000
_cell.length_b   1.000
_cell.length_c   1.000
_cell.angle_alpha   90.00
_cell.angle_beta   90.00
_cell.angle_gamma   90.00
#
_symmetry.space_group_name_H-M   'P 1'
#
loop_
_entity.id
_entity.type
_entity.pdbx_description
1 polymer ?
#
loop_
_entity_poly.entity_id
_entity_poly.type
_entity_poly.pdbx_seq_one_letter_code
_entity_poly.pdbx_strand_id
1 'polypeptide(L)' 'MSIKLNSQLEERLGISLKDIAQFCQRWNITDLALFCSVLNNKIHADSDIDILIRFAPNAR' A
#
# COMPACT_ATOMS: atom_id res chain seq x y z
N MET A 1 -14.71 -6.07 1.23
CA MET A 1 -13.52 -6.02 2.10
C MET A 1 -13.09 -4.57 2.15
N SER A 2 -13.55 -3.81 3.14
CA SER A 2 -13.29 -2.36 3.19
C SER A 2 -11.87 -2.14 3.69
N ILE A 3 -11.00 -1.70 2.79
CA ILE A 3 -9.65 -1.26 3.13
C ILE A 3 -9.81 0.00 3.98
N LYS A 4 -9.35 -0.04 5.23
CA LYS A 4 -9.20 1.18 6.05
C LYS A 4 -7.71 1.52 6.07
N LEU A 5 -7.23 2.27 5.06
CA LEU A 5 -6.06 3.10 5.32
C LEU A 5 -6.51 4.19 6.29
N ASN A 6 -5.67 4.49 7.28
CA ASN A 6 -5.88 5.72 8.04
C ASN A 6 -5.62 6.91 7.09
N SER A 7 -6.31 8.04 7.32
CA SER A 7 -6.17 9.23 6.46
C SER A 7 -4.74 9.79 6.46
N GLN A 8 -4.01 9.54 7.55
CA GLN A 8 -2.61 9.96 7.72
C GLN A 8 -1.64 9.23 6.78
N LEU A 9 -1.93 7.97 6.42
CA LEU A 9 -1.11 7.19 5.49
C LEU A 9 -1.35 7.62 4.05
N GLU A 10 -2.58 7.98 3.69
CA GLU A 10 -2.88 8.55 2.36
C GLU A 10 -2.08 9.85 2.15
N GLU A 11 -2.03 10.72 3.16
CA GLU A 11 -1.23 11.95 3.12
C GLU A 11 0.27 11.67 3.02
N ARG A 12 0.80 10.73 3.81
CA ARG A 12 2.22 10.36 3.80
C ARG A 12 2.69 9.74 2.48
N LEU A 13 1.84 8.93 1.87
CA LEU A 13 2.17 8.23 0.62
C LEU A 13 1.86 9.07 -0.62
N GLY A 14 1.04 10.12 -0.49
CA GLY A 14 0.59 10.93 -1.62
C GLY A 14 -0.25 10.16 -2.64
N ILE A 15 -0.85 9.03 -2.24
CA ILE A 15 -1.69 8.18 -3.09
C ILE A 15 -3.02 7.89 -2.39
N SER A 16 -4.09 7.80 -3.18
CA SER A 16 -5.41 7.46 -2.64
C SER A 16 -5.59 5.94 -2.53
N LEU A 17 -6.50 5.51 -1.66
CA LEU A 17 -6.98 4.12 -1.65
C LEU A 17 -7.47 3.62 -3.01
N LYS A 18 -8.02 4.51 -3.86
CA LYS A 18 -8.48 4.16 -5.21
C LYS A 18 -7.32 3.80 -6.13
N ASP A 19 -6.22 4.54 -6.04
CA ASP A 19 -5.01 4.28 -6.84
C ASP A 19 -4.39 2.94 -6.43
N ILE A 20 -4.32 2.66 -5.13
CA ILE A 20 -3.86 1.37 -4.59
C ILE A 20 -4.77 0.23 -5.08
N ALA A 21 -6.09 0.41 -5.03
CA ALA A 21 -7.04 -0.61 -5.49
C ALA A 21 -6.89 -0.90 -7.00
N GLN A 22 -6.72 0.14 -7.82
CA GLN A 22 -6.49 -0.01 -9.25
C GLN A 22 -5.16 -0.70 -9.56
N PHE A 23 -4.10 -0.38 -8.80
CA PHE A 23 -2.82 -1.08 -8.88
C PHE A 23 -2.98 -2.56 -8.55
N CYS A 24 -3.60 -2.89 -7.42
CA CYS A 24 -3.82 -4.28 -7.02
C CYS A 24 -4.64 -5.05 -8.06
N GLN A 25 -5.68 -4.44 -8.61
CA GLN A 25 -6.51 -5.05 -9.64
C GLN A 25 -5.73 -5.32 -10.94
N ARG A 26 -4.91 -4.36 -11.38
CA ARG A 26 -4.10 -4.50 -12.61
C ARG A 26 -3.14 -5.69 -12.54
N TRP A 27 -2.60 -5.97 -11.36
CA TRP A 27 -1.55 -6.97 -11.14
C TRP A 27 -2.06 -8.24 -10.44
N ASN A 28 -3.36 -8.43 -10.33
CA ASN A 28 -3.98 -9.56 -9.63
C ASN A 28 -3.45 -9.75 -8.21
N ILE A 29 -3.21 -8.66 -7.48
CA ILE A 29 -2.82 -8.68 -6.07
C ILE A 29 -4.09 -8.80 -5.22
N THR A 30 -4.16 -9.82 -4.36
CA THR A 30 -5.29 -10.03 -3.45
C THR A 30 -5.12 -9.26 -2.16
N ASP A 31 -3.88 -9.04 -1.72
CA ASP A 31 -3.60 -8.32 -0.48
C ASP A 31 -2.31 -7.51 -0.58
N LEU A 32 -2.35 -6.31 -0.01
CA LEU A 32 -1.21 -5.41 0.11
C LEU A 32 -1.14 -4.92 1.54
N ALA A 33 0.03 -5.02 2.15
CA ALA A 33 0.32 -4.52 3.47
C ALA A 33 1.57 -3.63 3.41
N LEU A 34 1.51 -2.50 4.10
CA LEU A 34 2.68 -1.66 4.32
C LEU A 34 3.44 -2.20 5.53
N PHE A 35 4.76 -2.29 5.42
CA PHE A 35 5.61 -2.69 6.54
C PHE A 35 6.70 -1.63 6.78
N CYS A 36 7.38 -1.72 7.92
CA CYS A 36 8.50 -0.86 8.28
C CYS A 36 8.13 0.62 8.62
N SER A 37 9.12 1.50 8.53
CA SER A 37 9.23 2.84 9.15
C SER A 37 8.06 3.80 8.90
N VAL A 38 7.28 3.57 7.84
CA VAL A 38 6.01 4.27 7.52
C VAL A 38 5.03 4.27 8.69
N LEU A 39 5.07 3.24 9.54
CA LEU A 39 4.19 3.10 10.70
C LEU A 39 4.58 4.02 11.88
N ASN A 40 5.79 4.62 11.85
CA ASN A 40 6.28 5.54 12.88
C ASN A 40 6.46 6.95 12.31
N ASN A 41 6.57 7.98 13.16
CA ASN A 41 6.77 9.39 12.75
C ASN A 41 8.16 9.69 12.14
N LYS A 42 8.87 8.68 11.63
CA LYS A 42 10.24 8.77 11.09
C LYS A 42 10.29 8.53 9.57
N ILE A 43 9.16 8.67 8.89
CA ILE A 43 9.14 8.71 7.43
C ILE A 43 9.57 10.09 6.95
N HIS A 44 10.47 10.13 5.98
CA HIS A 44 10.95 11.34 5.33
C HIS A 44 10.79 11.20 3.81
N ALA A 45 10.92 12.30 3.07
CA ALA A 45 10.75 12.29 1.60
C ALA A 45 11.69 11.31 0.88
N ASP A 46 12.87 11.03 1.46
CA ASP A 46 13.86 10.10 0.90
C ASP A 46 13.76 8.68 1.48
N SER A 47 12.71 8.39 2.25
CA SER A 47 12.50 7.05 2.82
C SER A 47 11.92 6.10 1.78
N ASP A 48 12.50 4.91 1.69
CA ASP A 48 11.88 3.80 0.98
C ASP A 48 10.57 3.36 1.65
N ILE A 49 9.65 2.82 0.85
CA ILE A 49 8.39 2.25 1.31
C ILE A 49 8.43 0.74 1.10
N ASP A 50 8.46 -0.01 2.20
CA ASP A 50 8.40 -1.46 2.16
C ASP A 50 6.95 -1.95 2.04
N ILE A 51 6.67 -2.74 1.01
CA ILE A 51 5.36 -3.33 0.77
C ILE A 51 5.45 -4.86 0.72
N LEU A 52 4.49 -5.51 1.39
CA LEU A 52 4.23 -6.93 1.25
C LEU A 52 2.98 -7.12 0.41
N ILE A 53 3.08 -7.94 -0.62
CA ILE A 53 1.97 -8.26 -1.51
C ILE A 53 1.72 -9.76 -1.54
N ARG A 54 0.44 -10.12 -1.62
CA ARG A 54 -0.01 -11.48 -1.93
C ARG A 54 -0.68 -11.43 -3.29
N PHE A 55 -0.14 -12.18 -4.24
CA PHE A 55 -0.75 -12.36 -5.54
C PHE A 55 -1.85 -13.41 -5.50
N ALA A 56 -2.81 -13.28 -6.43
CA ALA A 56 -3.75 -14.35 -6.71
C ALA A 56 -2.99 -15.59 -7.21
N PRO A 57 -3.49 -16.81 -6.94
CA PRO A 57 -2.82 -18.05 -7.34
C PRO A 57 -2.49 -18.17 -8.83
N ASN A 58 -3.17 -17.40 -9.69
CA ASN A 58 -3.05 -17.39 -11.13
C ASN A 58 -2.46 -16.07 -11.69
N ALA A 59 -1.96 -15.17 -10.85
CA ALA A 59 -1.22 -13.99 -11.31
C ALA A 59 0.03 -14.43 -12.08
N ARG A 60 0.41 -13.67 -13.11
CA ARG A 60 1.58 -13.93 -13.97
C ARG A 60 2.38 -12.66 -14.15
#